data_AF-A0A1S8WUG8-F1
#
_entry.id   AF-A0A1S8WUG8-F1
#
_cell.length_a   1.000
_cell.length_b   1.000
_cell.length_c   1.000
_cell.angle_alpha   90.00
_cell.angle_beta   90.00
_cell.angle_gamma   90.00
#
_symmetry.space_group_name_H-M   'P 1'
#
loop_
_entity.id
_entity.type
_entity.pdbx_description
1 polymer ?
#
loop_
_entity_poly.entity_id
_entity_poly.type
_entity_poly.pdbx_seq_one_letter_code
_entity_poly.pdbx_strand_id
1 'polypeptide(L)'
;QVCEQLHSPPSRILRLRDVFDAFPDVIVNIDIKANDDRLISEVSNLINEYQRQKRTVWGAMDRKVAAKCRRTNPEVLMYPPLAHGLGYILAYHIGLLPFLPIPYDCFEFPLMQAINLMSFPGMYEHIKRRGI
;
A
#
# COMPACT_ATOMS: atom_id res chain seq x y z
N GLN A 1 -7.63 30.03 -31.61
CA GLN A 1 -6.64 28.95 -31.39
C GLN A 1 -6.58 28.69 -29.90
N VAL A 2 -7.32 27.71 -29.41
CA VAL A 2 -7.33 27.30 -27.99
C VAL A 2 -6.95 25.82 -27.98
N CYS A 3 -5.91 25.53 -27.20
CA CYS A 3 -5.23 24.25 -27.00
C CYS A 3 -6.01 23.00 -27.43
N GLU A 4 -5.46 22.28 -28.41
CA GLU A 4 -5.66 20.84 -28.52
C GLU A 4 -5.27 20.20 -27.18
N GLN A 5 -6.28 19.73 -26.45
CA GLN A 5 -6.06 18.81 -25.36
C GLN A 5 -5.41 17.56 -25.95
N LEU A 6 -4.12 17.40 -25.69
CA LEU A 6 -3.36 16.18 -25.93
C LEU A 6 -4.06 15.05 -25.15
N HIS A 7 -5.01 14.38 -25.80
CA HIS A 7 -5.57 13.13 -25.32
C HIS A 7 -4.48 12.08 -25.54
N SER A 8 -3.55 11.98 -24.60
CA SER A 8 -2.64 10.85 -24.55
C SER A 8 -3.49 9.57 -24.56
N PRO A 9 -3.21 8.60 -25.44
CA PRO A 9 -3.94 7.34 -25.43
C PRO A 9 -3.86 6.70 -24.03
N PRO A 10 -4.86 5.91 -23.61
CA PRO A 10 -4.85 5.30 -22.29
C PRO A 10 -3.53 4.55 -22.11
N SER A 11 -2.75 4.98 -21.13
CA SER A 11 -1.45 4.41 -20.83
C SER A 11 -1.63 2.93 -20.48
N ARG A 12 -0.87 2.07 -21.15
CA ARG A 12 -0.82 0.64 -20.85
C ARG A 12 -0.49 0.43 -19.37
N ILE A 13 -1.24 -0.44 -18.70
CA ILE A 13 -0.92 -0.87 -17.33
C ILE A 13 0.42 -1.59 -17.35
N LEU A 14 1.40 -1.05 -16.63
CA LEU A 14 2.73 -1.62 -16.50
C LEU A 14 2.71 -2.84 -15.57
N ARG A 15 3.54 -3.83 -15.88
CA ARG A 15 3.74 -4.97 -14.97
C ARG A 15 4.76 -4.57 -13.91
N LEU A 16 4.69 -5.20 -12.75
CA LEU A 16 5.66 -4.98 -11.68
C LEU A 16 7.11 -5.28 -12.13
N ARG A 17 7.28 -6.31 -12.98
CA ARG A 17 8.56 -6.63 -13.59
C ARG A 17 9.13 -5.46 -14.39
N ASP A 18 8.31 -4.84 -15.25
CA ASP A 18 8.73 -3.69 -16.07
C ASP A 18 9.20 -2.52 -15.19
N VAL A 19 8.56 -2.31 -14.03
CA VAL A 19 8.97 -1.29 -13.04
C VAL A 19 10.30 -1.66 -12.39
N PHE A 20 10.50 -2.91 -12.02
CA PHE A 20 11.75 -3.40 -11.43
C PHE A 20 12.93 -3.31 -12.40
N ASP A 21 12.70 -3.58 -13.69
CA ASP A 21 13.70 -3.44 -14.75
C ASP A 21 14.06 -1.96 -14.99
N ALA A 22 13.06 -1.08 -15.08
CA ALA A 22 13.29 0.33 -15.36
C ALA A 22 13.94 1.10 -14.20
N PHE A 23 13.71 0.67 -12.95
CA PHE A 23 14.14 1.39 -11.76
C PHE A 23 14.91 0.49 -10.78
N PRO A 24 16.09 -0.04 -11.15
CA PRO A 24 16.84 -1.02 -10.36
C PRO A 24 17.18 -0.55 -8.93
N ASP A 25 17.42 0.75 -8.75
CA ASP A 25 17.93 1.31 -7.49
C ASP A 25 16.91 2.17 -6.73
N VAL A 26 15.69 2.33 -7.26
CA VAL A 26 14.64 3.13 -6.62
C VAL A 26 13.88 2.28 -5.61
N ILE A 27 13.51 2.90 -4.48
CA ILE A 27 12.64 2.26 -3.49
C ILE A 27 11.21 2.20 -4.05
N VAL A 28 10.60 1.00 -4.02
CA VAL A 28 9.24 0.79 -4.53
C VAL A 28 8.32 0.38 -3.38
N ASN A 29 7.18 1.07 -3.25
CA ASN A 29 6.12 0.68 -2.33
C ASN A 29 5.03 -0.11 -3.07
N ILE A 30 4.71 -1.30 -2.58
CA ILE A 30 3.74 -2.23 -3.18
C ILE A 30 2.61 -2.52 -2.19
N ASP A 31 1.41 -2.05 -2.53
CA ASP A 31 0.21 -2.38 -1.75
C ASP A 31 -0.60 -3.49 -2.42
N ILE A 32 -0.76 -4.60 -1.70
CA ILE A 32 -1.55 -5.75 -2.12
C ILE A 32 -3.00 -5.55 -1.69
N LYS A 33 -3.86 -5.29 -2.67
CA LYS A 33 -5.30 -5.03 -2.45
C LYS A 33 -6.18 -6.28 -2.47
N ALA A 34 -5.66 -7.44 -2.91
CA ALA A 34 -6.43 -8.67 -3.03
C ALA A 34 -5.95 -9.74 -2.04
N ASN A 35 -6.91 -10.45 -1.43
CA ASN A 35 -6.63 -11.61 -0.58
C ASN A 35 -6.45 -12.86 -1.45
N ASP A 36 -5.34 -12.91 -2.18
CA ASP A 36 -4.99 -14.00 -3.10
C ASP A 36 -3.57 -14.50 -2.79
N ASP A 37 -3.46 -15.77 -2.36
CA ASP A 37 -2.19 -16.38 -1.97
C ASP A 37 -1.23 -16.56 -3.16
N ARG A 38 -1.77 -16.78 -4.37
CA ARG A 38 -0.96 -16.86 -5.58
C ARG A 38 -0.37 -15.49 -5.89
N LEU A 39 -1.17 -14.42 -5.83
CA LEU A 39 -0.68 -13.06 -6.05
C LEU A 39 0.46 -12.72 -5.08
N ILE A 40 0.28 -12.99 -3.79
CA ILE A 40 1.29 -12.70 -2.76
C ILE A 40 2.58 -13.49 -3.04
N SER A 41 2.45 -14.77 -3.41
CA SER A 41 3.59 -15.62 -3.76
C SER A 41 4.34 -15.11 -5.01
N GLU A 42 3.62 -14.76 -6.09
CA GLU A 42 4.22 -14.26 -7.32
C GLU A 42 4.95 -12.92 -7.11
N VAL A 43 4.36 -12.01 -6.31
CA VAL A 43 5.03 -10.75 -5.94
C VAL A 43 6.29 -11.02 -5.11
N SER A 44 6.21 -11.92 -4.13
CA SER A 44 7.38 -12.34 -3.33
C SER A 44 8.49 -12.92 -4.22
N ASN A 45 8.13 -13.77 -5.17
CA ASN A 45 9.08 -14.37 -6.11
C ASN A 45 9.79 -13.30 -6.95
N LEU A 46 9.05 -12.30 -7.45
CA LEU A 46 9.65 -11.17 -8.18
C LEU A 46 10.59 -10.35 -7.29
N ILE A 47 10.22 -10.08 -6.03
CA ILE A 47 11.11 -9.34 -5.11
C ILE A 47 12.41 -10.11 -4.87
N ASN A 48 12.32 -11.43 -4.70
CA ASN A 48 13.46 -12.30 -4.48
C ASN A 48 14.32 -12.43 -5.75
N GLU A 49 13.71 -12.62 -6.93
CA GLU A 49 14.43 -12.74 -8.20
C GLU A 49 15.30 -11.51 -8.47
N TYR A 50 14.77 -10.32 -8.19
CA TYR A 50 15.49 -9.07 -8.37
C TYR A 50 16.35 -8.67 -7.14
N GLN A 51 16.37 -9.48 -6.08
CA GLN A 51 17.13 -9.24 -4.84
C GLN A 51 16.87 -7.83 -4.25
N ARG A 52 15.58 -7.50 -4.09
CA ARG A 52 15.13 -6.14 -3.72
C ARG A 52 14.51 -6.02 -2.32
N GLN A 53 14.67 -7.02 -1.46
CA GLN A 53 13.99 -7.10 -0.17
C GLN A 53 14.16 -5.81 0.68
N LYS A 54 15.35 -5.19 0.64
CA LYS A 54 15.67 -3.94 1.35
C LYS A 54 15.28 -2.64 0.62
N ARG A 55 14.82 -2.74 -0.63
CA ARG A 55 14.40 -1.62 -1.49
C ARG A 55 12.93 -1.67 -1.87
N THR A 56 12.22 -2.69 -1.39
CA THR A 56 10.79 -2.82 -1.58
C THR A 56 10.14 -2.73 -0.23
N VAL A 57 9.18 -1.82 -0.10
CA VAL A 57 8.21 -1.84 0.98
C VAL A 57 6.97 -2.53 0.44
N TRP A 58 6.43 -3.49 1.17
CA TRP A 58 5.20 -4.16 0.75
C TRP A 58 4.26 -4.45 1.92
N GLY A 59 2.99 -4.67 1.59
CA GLY A 59 2.01 -5.05 2.58
C GLY A 59 0.60 -4.92 2.06
N ALA A 60 -0.32 -4.75 3.00
CA ALA A 60 -1.71 -4.49 2.72
C ALA A 60 -2.36 -3.75 3.88
N MET A 61 -3.41 -2.98 3.59
CA MET A 61 -4.24 -2.37 4.62
C MET A 61 -5.08 -3.41 5.40
N ASP A 62 -5.44 -4.51 4.74
CA ASP A 62 -6.14 -5.63 5.37
C ASP A 62 -5.17 -6.44 6.25
N ARG A 63 -5.53 -6.63 7.53
CA ARG A 63 -4.69 -7.33 8.50
C ARG A 63 -4.41 -8.80 8.11
N LYS A 64 -5.37 -9.50 7.50
CA LYS A 64 -5.19 -10.90 7.08
C LYS A 64 -4.21 -10.97 5.93
N VAL A 65 -4.34 -10.08 4.95
CA VAL A 65 -3.42 -10.01 3.80
C VAL A 65 -2.02 -9.59 4.25
N ALA A 66 -1.90 -8.58 5.12
CA ALA A 66 -0.62 -8.19 5.69
C ALA A 66 0.06 -9.33 6.47
N ALA A 67 -0.71 -10.11 7.23
CA ALA A 67 -0.16 -11.27 7.93
C ALA A 67 0.34 -12.36 6.97
N LYS A 68 -0.34 -12.55 5.83
CA LYS A 68 0.12 -13.46 4.77
C LYS A 68 1.43 -12.97 4.15
N CYS A 69 1.51 -11.69 3.78
CA CYS A 69 2.73 -11.08 3.25
C CYS A 69 3.93 -11.33 4.19
N ARG A 70 3.76 -11.01 5.48
CA ARG A 70 4.80 -11.23 6.50
C ARG A 70 5.29 -12.68 6.57
N ARG A 71 4.38 -13.64 6.46
CA ARG A 71 4.72 -15.07 6.49
C ARG A 71 5.44 -15.52 5.22
N THR A 72 5.02 -14.99 4.07
CA THR A 72 5.59 -15.37 2.77
C THR A 72 7.00 -14.82 2.58
N ASN A 73 7.26 -13.59 2.98
CA ASN A 73 8.59 -13.00 2.86
C ASN A 73 8.90 -12.05 4.03
N PRO A 74 9.50 -12.56 5.13
CA PRO A 74 9.77 -11.77 6.33
C PRO A 74 10.95 -10.80 6.18
N GLU A 75 11.75 -10.91 5.12
CA GLU A 75 12.92 -10.05 4.90
C GLU A 75 12.58 -8.71 4.24
N VAL A 76 11.39 -8.60 3.65
CA VAL A 76 10.94 -7.39 2.93
C VAL A 76 10.36 -6.39 3.93
N LEU A 77 10.67 -5.11 3.72
CA LEU A 77 10.19 -4.03 4.57
C LEU A 77 8.65 -3.97 4.57
N MET A 78 8.04 -3.83 5.75
CA MET A 78 6.59 -3.79 5.89
C MET A 78 6.07 -2.53 6.56
N TYR A 79 4.87 -2.10 6.14
CA TYR A 79 4.08 -1.07 6.83
C TYR A 79 2.92 -1.66 7.64
N PRO A 80 2.43 -0.95 8.67
CA PRO A 80 1.33 -1.43 9.49
C PRO A 80 0.00 -1.48 8.72
N PRO A 81 -0.80 -2.55 8.88
CA PRO A 81 -2.17 -2.55 8.37
C PRO A 81 -3.01 -1.55 9.19
N LEU A 82 -4.13 -1.10 8.62
CA LEU A 82 -4.94 -0.01 9.16
C LEU A 82 -5.34 -0.22 10.64
N ALA A 83 -5.70 -1.45 11.01
CA ALA A 83 -6.07 -1.79 12.38
C ALA A 83 -4.93 -1.57 13.40
N HIS A 84 -3.68 -1.89 13.04
CA HIS A 84 -2.53 -1.63 13.92
C HIS A 84 -2.23 -0.13 13.93
N GLY A 85 -2.33 0.52 12.77
CA GLY A 85 -2.10 1.95 12.66
C GLY A 85 -3.02 2.77 13.56
N LEU A 86 -4.32 2.49 13.55
CA LEU A 86 -5.30 3.12 14.45
C LEU A 86 -4.98 2.84 15.93
N GLY A 87 -4.54 1.63 16.24
CA GLY A 87 -4.09 1.27 17.59
C GLY A 87 -2.90 2.11 18.06
N TYR A 88 -1.92 2.37 17.17
CA TYR A 88 -0.78 3.24 17.48
C TYR A 88 -1.19 4.69 17.70
N ILE A 89 -2.12 5.22 16.91
CA ILE A 89 -2.66 6.57 17.11
C ILE A 89 -3.36 6.68 18.48
N LEU A 90 -4.18 5.69 18.84
CA LEU A 90 -4.83 5.67 20.15
C LEU A 90 -3.83 5.57 21.30
N ALA A 91 -2.84 4.68 21.18
CA ALA A 91 -1.78 4.52 22.18
C ALA A 91 -0.93 5.79 22.34
N TYR A 92 -0.72 6.54 21.27
CA TYR A 92 -0.06 7.84 21.31
C TYR A 92 -0.84 8.84 22.17
N HIS A 93 -2.16 8.94 21.97
CA HIS A 93 -3.01 9.87 22.75
C HIS A 93 -3.12 9.51 24.23
N ILE A 94 -2.98 8.23 24.58
CA ILE A 94 -3.00 7.75 25.98
C ILE A 94 -1.60 7.83 26.62
N GLY A 95 -0.54 8.04 25.82
CA GLY A 95 0.85 8.04 26.29
C GLY A 95 1.46 6.64 26.46
N LEU A 96 0.82 5.60 25.92
CA LEU A 96 1.26 4.19 26.01
C LEU A 96 2.17 3.77 24.86
N LEU A 97 2.30 4.57 23.80
CA LEU A 97 3.10 4.25 22.62
C LEU A 97 4.54 3.75 22.90
N PRO A 98 5.33 4.34 23.82
CA PRO A 98 6.71 3.88 24.05
C PRO A 98 6.80 2.46 24.65
N PHE A 99 5.68 1.89 25.11
CA PHE A 99 5.62 0.55 25.67
C PHE A 99 5.11 -0.51 24.68
N LEU A 100 4.67 -0.10 23.48
CA LEU A 100 4.16 -1.04 22.47
C LEU A 100 5.28 -1.50 21.52
N PRO A 101 5.43 -2.82 21.28
CA PRO A 101 6.29 -3.30 20.21
C PRO A 101 5.70 -2.92 18.84
N ILE A 102 6.50 -2.28 17.99
CA ILE A 102 6.13 -1.90 16.62
C ILE A 102 6.95 -2.77 15.66
N PRO A 103 6.40 -3.91 15.19
CA PRO A 103 7.15 -4.84 14.35
C PRO A 103 7.05 -4.46 12.86
N TYR A 104 7.16 -3.17 12.53
CA TYR A 104 7.04 -2.65 11.16
C TYR A 104 8.18 -1.68 10.88
N ASP A 105 8.74 -1.72 9.67
CA ASP A 105 9.92 -0.96 9.28
C ASP A 105 9.57 0.44 8.76
N CYS A 106 8.39 0.56 8.15
CA CYS A 106 7.92 1.80 7.54
C CYS A 106 6.55 2.18 8.11
N PHE A 107 6.33 3.48 8.31
CA PHE A 107 5.06 3.98 8.84
C PHE A 107 4.26 4.62 7.70
N GLU A 108 3.40 3.84 7.07
CA GLU A 108 2.48 4.31 6.04
C GLU A 108 1.07 4.35 6.59
N PHE A 109 0.40 5.50 6.44
CA PHE A 109 -1.00 5.68 6.83
C PHE A 109 -1.81 6.14 5.64
N PRO A 110 -2.99 5.56 5.41
CA PRO A 110 -3.91 6.14 4.45
C PRO A 110 -4.28 7.54 4.91
N LEU A 111 -4.27 8.49 3.98
CA LEU A 111 -4.73 9.84 4.24
C LEU A 111 -6.16 9.79 4.80
N MET A 112 -6.44 10.58 5.84
CA MET A 112 -7.71 10.58 6.57
C MET A 112 -8.94 10.78 5.65
N GLN A 113 -8.77 11.45 4.52
CA GLN A 113 -9.80 11.62 3.49
C GLN A 113 -10.25 10.28 2.88
N ALA A 114 -9.32 9.35 2.64
CA ALA A 114 -9.64 8.02 2.11
C ALA A 114 -10.38 7.15 3.13
N ILE A 115 -10.06 7.31 4.42
CA ILE A 115 -10.76 6.61 5.51
C ILE A 115 -12.22 7.08 5.58
N ASN A 116 -12.45 8.40 5.55
CA ASN A 116 -13.81 8.97 5.53
C ASN A 116 -14.63 8.47 4.34
N LEU A 117 -14.00 8.26 3.20
CA LEU A 117 -14.65 7.73 2.00
C LEU A 117 -15.06 6.25 2.15
N MET A 118 -14.18 5.43 2.72
CA MET A 118 -14.46 4.02 3.00
C MET A 118 -15.48 3.83 4.13
N SER A 119 -15.48 4.70 5.14
CA SER A 119 -16.40 4.62 6.29
C SER A 119 -17.79 5.18 5.99
N PHE A 120 -17.94 6.03 4.97
CA PHE A 120 -19.21 6.60 4.55
C PHE A 120 -19.44 6.40 3.04
N PRO A 121 -19.79 5.18 2.58
CA PRO A 121 -20.04 4.91 1.16
C PRO A 121 -21.13 5.81 0.56
N GLY A 122 -22.10 6.25 1.37
CA GLY A 122 -23.12 7.23 0.95
C GLY A 122 -22.58 8.64 0.69
N MET A 123 -21.46 9.02 1.31
CA MET A 123 -20.81 10.32 1.09
C MET A 123 -20.03 10.33 -0.23
N TYR A 124 -19.40 9.22 -0.62
CA TYR A 124 -18.76 9.07 -1.93
C TYR A 124 -19.76 9.30 -3.07
N GLU A 125 -20.92 8.63 -3.01
CA GLU A 125 -21.99 8.81 -3.99
C GLU A 125 -22.61 10.21 -3.98
N HIS A 126 -22.51 10.93 -2.85
CA HIS A 126 -22.96 12.32 -2.73
C HIS A 126 -21.95 13.31 -3.31
N ILE A 127 -20.64 13.06 -3.14
CA ILE A 127 -19.56 13.87 -3.72
C ILE A 127 -19.51 13.67 -5.24
N LYS A 128 -19.61 12.41 -5.71
CA LYS A 128 -19.67 12.07 -7.14
C LYS A 128 -20.89 12.70 -7.84
N ARG A 129 -22.04 12.79 -7.18
CA ARG A 129 -23.23 13.51 -7.67
C ARG A 129 -23.05 15.03 -7.75
N ARG A 130 -22.08 15.59 -7.03
CA ARG A 130 -21.77 17.03 -7.02
C ARG A 130 -20.68 17.44 -8.01
N GLY A 131 -20.11 16.49 -8.76
CA GLY A 131 -19.13 16.79 -9.81
C GLY A 131 -17.77 17.25 -9.27
N ILE A 132 -17.45 16.87 -8.02
CA ILE A 132 -16.12 17.04 -7.41
C ILE A 132 -15.42 15.68 -7.41
#